data_AF-A0A376LM30-F1
#
_entry.id   AF-A0A376LM30-F1
#
_cell.length_a   1.000
_cell.length_b   1.000
_cell.length_c   1.000
_cell.angle_alpha   90.00
_cell.angle_beta   90.00
_cell.angle_gamma   90.00
#
_symmetry.space_group_name_H-M   'P 1'
#
loop_
_entity.id
_entity.type
_entity.pdbx_description
1 polymer ?
#
loop_
_entity_poly.entity_id
_entity_poly.type
_entity_poly.pdbx_seq_one_letter_code
_entity_poly.pdbx_strand_id
1 'polypeptide(L)'
;MALRYADQNVPAMTWLRLVVTDDAALTAAEKYDFPPLYRDFRAYLAMLLANNGVSGVSRILTEFVEEHSDNPTYLFERISETEDLVKWLWKTNHPDAIQILILGVIGKKKHLEYLSKACQKHPAAAIAAYATLLAIHEDKEWHKALVKLITITPELVCDVIPWVNAKAAGILSECRPQSVAEEYEYATADMLPQLFVAPPWVINKKKNVIPVFDLPVLPVPAVTDITPGITELISHTDISRFSEIAQYQASQQTLFTDLPLIEKESWETSFIPFTPEQQILWQLGFNEWRHCEDDLHEKKYIPQSAVDALLRFDFPTLKAEFAKYHNNANKSWNLSALCYLPGQQAISFLNQIIIEEQYSGEKEILGIFGSTAIPSFMTCLQRDHQRLWIFTLFIGASELALPMAQRLQKKMAYKDAVNWLANNPRHAAAGLLPLALGKPCQNREYARQALLLLVKLNQRETIEEIAQGYNQPDILAALATLFDSDPLEDHPAKIAPLPGFYQFTLWRRPRLKSNNLPLPDDAMRHLGTMLSFSRDITAYAGLEIIKDTFTRDSLADFGWDLYTAWTEAGAPAKENWAFTSLGILGDDDTARKLTPLIRAWPGESQHKRAVYGLDVLASIGSDIGANVA
;
A
#
# COMPACT_ATOMS: atom_id res chain seq x y z
N MET A 1 45.21 -1.49 10.05
CA MET A 1 44.30 -0.33 10.19
C MET A 1 44.78 0.71 11.23
N ALA A 2 45.86 0.44 11.99
CA ALA A 2 46.41 1.32 13.03
C ALA A 2 47.04 2.65 12.54
N LEU A 3 47.23 2.84 11.24
CA LEU A 3 47.88 4.04 10.67
C LEU A 3 46.94 5.25 10.47
N ARG A 4 45.64 5.14 10.79
CA ARG A 4 44.67 6.21 10.50
C ARG A 4 44.58 7.34 11.55
N TYR A 5 45.33 7.24 12.64
CA TYR A 5 45.22 8.16 13.80
C TYR A 5 46.57 8.60 14.38
N ALA A 6 47.68 8.37 13.68
CA ALA A 6 49.01 8.84 14.11
C ALA A 6 49.04 10.36 14.35
N ASP A 7 48.16 11.11 13.68
CA ASP A 7 48.09 12.57 13.73
C ASP A 7 47.26 13.12 14.92
N GLN A 8 46.61 12.28 15.73
CA GLN A 8 45.68 12.74 16.79
C GLN A 8 46.28 12.88 18.19
N ASN A 9 47.61 12.75 18.36
CA ASN A 9 48.30 12.94 19.66
C ASN A 9 47.66 12.14 20.81
N VAL A 10 47.16 10.94 20.51
CA VAL A 10 46.61 10.01 21.49
C VAL A 10 47.79 9.38 22.25
N PRO A 11 47.86 9.47 23.59
CA PRO A 11 48.94 8.91 24.40
C PRO A 11 49.24 7.45 24.02
N ALA A 12 50.52 7.09 23.89
CA ALA A 12 50.96 5.75 23.50
C ALA A 12 50.38 4.63 24.39
N MET A 13 50.06 4.93 25.65
CA MET A 13 49.42 4.01 26.59
C MET A 13 47.96 3.67 26.22
N THR A 14 47.23 4.61 25.63
CA THR A 14 45.86 4.37 25.13
C THR A 14 45.87 3.43 23.92
N TRP A 15 46.86 3.58 23.03
CA TRP A 15 47.08 2.65 21.92
C TRP A 15 47.46 1.25 22.40
N LEU A 16 48.27 1.16 23.46
CA LEU A 16 48.61 -0.10 24.09
C LEU A 16 47.38 -0.79 24.69
N ARG A 17 46.56 -0.09 25.48
CA ARG A 17 45.28 -0.64 26.00
C ARG A 17 44.36 -1.16 24.88
N LEU A 18 44.34 -0.50 23.72
CA LEU A 18 43.50 -0.85 22.57
C LEU A 18 43.94 -2.09 21.77
N VAL A 19 45.21 -2.50 21.91
CA VAL A 19 45.83 -3.56 21.09
C VAL A 19 46.31 -4.73 21.95
N VAL A 20 46.45 -4.57 23.27
CA VAL A 20 46.91 -5.62 24.18
C VAL A 20 45.85 -6.71 24.35
N THR A 21 46.26 -7.94 24.05
CA THR A 21 45.46 -9.17 24.18
C THR A 21 45.83 -10.02 25.39
N ASP A 22 46.92 -9.67 26.11
CA ASP A 22 47.39 -10.38 27.31
C ASP A 22 46.83 -9.77 28.59
N ASP A 23 46.19 -10.57 29.44
CA ASP A 23 45.48 -10.09 30.64
C ASP A 23 46.45 -9.51 31.69
N ALA A 24 47.67 -10.04 31.83
CA ALA A 24 48.64 -9.53 32.80
C ALA A 24 49.21 -8.17 32.38
N ALA A 25 49.44 -7.98 31.07
CA ALA A 25 49.81 -6.70 30.49
C ALA A 25 48.68 -5.65 30.56
N LEU A 26 47.43 -6.11 30.49
CA LEU A 26 46.24 -5.25 30.64
C LEU A 26 46.14 -4.69 32.07
N THR A 27 46.24 -5.54 33.09
CA THR A 27 46.21 -5.10 34.50
C THR A 27 47.36 -4.14 34.86
N ALA A 28 48.48 -4.22 34.16
CA ALA A 28 49.56 -3.26 34.30
C ALA A 28 49.25 -1.90 33.64
N ALA A 29 48.50 -1.91 32.54
CA ALA A 29 48.06 -0.72 31.81
C ALA A 29 46.83 -0.02 32.43
N GLU A 30 46.05 -0.75 33.25
CA GLU A 30 44.90 -0.24 34.01
C GLU A 30 45.28 0.87 35.01
N LYS A 31 46.55 0.96 35.42
CA LYS A 31 47.06 1.96 36.39
C LYS A 31 47.20 3.38 35.85
N TYR A 32 46.93 3.60 34.57
CA TYR A 32 47.07 4.90 33.91
C TYR A 32 45.71 5.37 33.39
N ASP A 33 45.26 6.56 33.82
CA ASP A 33 43.95 7.14 33.47
C ASP A 33 43.75 7.32 31.95
N PHE A 34 42.51 7.20 31.51
CA PHE A 34 42.12 7.39 30.13
C PHE A 34 42.11 8.89 29.76
N PRO A 35 42.76 9.32 28.65
CA PRO A 35 42.65 10.68 28.20
C PRO A 35 41.24 10.93 27.64
N PRO A 36 40.66 12.12 27.82
CA PRO A 36 39.28 12.33 27.49
C PRO A 36 39.07 12.20 25.96
N LEU A 37 38.29 11.18 25.55
CA LEU A 37 37.93 10.85 24.17
C LEU A 37 36.98 11.91 23.58
N TYR A 38 37.47 13.13 23.42
CA TYR A 38 36.64 14.28 23.08
C TYR A 38 36.13 14.27 21.62
N ARG A 39 36.63 13.42 20.71
CA ARG A 39 36.25 13.52 19.28
C ARG A 39 35.88 12.26 18.50
N ASP A 40 36.32 11.03 18.85
CA ASP A 40 36.10 9.87 17.95
C ASP A 40 35.79 8.54 18.66
N PHE A 41 34.79 8.56 19.55
CA PHE A 41 34.33 7.37 20.30
C PHE A 41 33.90 6.20 19.38
N ARG A 42 33.45 6.47 18.16
CA ARG A 42 33.07 5.45 17.17
C ARG A 42 34.27 4.65 16.66
N ALA A 43 35.39 5.32 16.44
CA ALA A 43 36.64 4.71 16.02
C ALA A 43 37.23 3.82 17.11
N TYR A 44 37.12 4.27 18.36
CA TYR A 44 37.52 3.53 19.55
C TYR A 44 36.77 2.18 19.65
N LEU A 45 35.43 2.21 19.63
CA LEU A 45 34.61 0.99 19.69
C LEU A 45 34.89 0.05 18.52
N ALA A 46 34.99 0.59 17.29
CA ALA A 46 35.30 -0.21 16.11
C ALA A 46 36.67 -0.91 16.20
N MET A 47 37.67 -0.24 16.75
CA MET A 47 39.02 -0.80 16.86
C MET A 47 39.15 -1.81 18.00
N LEU A 48 38.50 -1.54 19.14
CA LEU A 48 38.46 -2.46 20.27
C LEU A 48 37.75 -3.77 19.88
N LEU A 49 36.68 -3.68 19.10
CA LEU A 49 35.97 -4.83 18.53
C LEU A 49 36.78 -5.54 17.44
N ALA A 50 37.44 -4.79 16.54
CA ALA A 50 38.24 -5.37 15.46
C ALA A 50 39.47 -6.14 15.98
N ASN A 51 40.07 -5.69 17.08
CA ASN A 51 41.27 -6.28 17.65
C ASN A 51 40.96 -7.39 18.68
N ASN A 52 39.90 -7.24 19.47
CA ASN A 52 39.66 -8.09 20.65
C ASN A 52 38.35 -8.91 20.58
N GLY A 53 37.53 -8.75 19.53
CA GLY A 53 36.30 -9.52 19.35
C GLY A 53 35.36 -9.43 20.57
N VAL A 54 34.93 -10.58 21.09
CA VAL A 54 34.03 -10.69 22.25
C VAL A 54 34.65 -10.11 23.53
N SER A 55 35.96 -10.28 23.74
CA SER A 55 36.65 -9.70 24.91
C SER A 55 36.69 -8.16 24.87
N GLY A 56 36.63 -7.57 23.68
CA GLY A 56 36.42 -6.12 23.53
C GLY A 56 35.04 -5.67 24.02
N VAL A 57 34.00 -6.50 23.84
CA VAL A 57 32.64 -6.18 24.30
C VAL A 57 32.58 -6.09 25.83
N SER A 58 33.19 -7.04 26.53
CA SER A 58 33.29 -7.04 27.99
C SER A 58 34.06 -5.83 28.51
N ARG A 59 35.16 -5.45 27.85
CA ARG A 59 35.98 -4.28 28.21
C ARG A 59 35.21 -2.95 28.12
N ILE A 60 34.26 -2.83 27.18
CA ILE A 60 33.38 -1.64 27.09
C ILE A 60 32.53 -1.50 28.35
N LEU A 61 32.10 -2.61 28.95
CA LEU A 61 31.31 -2.61 30.19
C LEU A 61 32.16 -2.42 31.44
N THR A 62 33.44 -2.82 31.45
CA THR A 62 34.34 -2.61 32.60
C THR A 62 34.75 -1.14 32.74
N GLU A 63 35.13 -0.49 31.63
CA GLU A 63 35.48 0.95 31.60
C GLU A 63 34.30 1.84 32.06
N PHE A 64 33.07 1.36 31.89
CA PHE A 64 31.85 2.02 32.38
C PHE A 64 31.79 2.14 33.90
N VAL A 65 32.32 1.13 34.61
CA VAL A 65 32.23 1.02 36.08
C VAL A 65 33.31 1.83 36.78
N GLU A 66 34.48 2.01 36.15
CA GLU A 66 35.66 2.62 36.81
C GLU A 66 35.80 4.13 36.61
N GLU A 67 35.53 4.67 35.41
CA GLU A 67 35.81 6.10 35.13
C GLU A 67 34.59 7.03 35.18
N HIS A 68 33.36 6.51 35.12
CA HIS A 68 32.14 7.32 34.98
C HIS A 68 31.03 6.93 35.98
N SER A 69 31.39 6.63 37.24
CA SER A 69 30.42 6.34 38.31
C SER A 69 29.34 7.42 38.48
N ASP A 70 29.67 8.67 38.13
CA ASP A 70 28.85 9.84 38.43
C ASP A 70 27.93 10.24 37.27
N ASN A 71 28.16 9.74 36.06
CA ASN A 71 27.29 9.98 34.89
C ASN A 71 27.26 8.77 33.93
N PRO A 72 26.63 7.67 34.36
CA PRO A 72 26.46 6.46 33.53
C PRO A 72 25.79 6.74 32.17
N THR A 73 24.97 7.79 32.08
CA THR A 73 24.23 8.14 30.86
C THR A 73 25.05 8.72 29.70
N TYR A 74 26.24 9.28 29.97
CA TYR A 74 27.05 9.97 28.94
C TYR A 74 27.50 9.04 27.79
N LEU A 75 27.92 7.81 28.13
CA LEU A 75 28.35 6.82 27.14
C LEU A 75 27.14 6.21 26.40
N PHE A 76 25.98 6.11 27.06
CA PHE A 76 24.76 5.54 26.48
C PHE A 76 24.17 6.39 25.34
N GLU A 77 24.21 7.72 25.48
CA GLU A 77 23.81 8.62 24.40
C GLU A 77 24.65 8.38 23.14
N ARG A 78 25.95 8.12 23.28
CA ARG A 78 26.88 7.92 22.14
C ARG A 78 26.83 6.52 21.52
N ILE A 79 26.62 5.45 22.30
CA ILE A 79 26.41 4.08 21.77
C ILE A 79 25.16 4.04 20.88
N SER A 80 24.14 4.82 21.25
CA SER A 80 22.89 4.93 20.49
C SER A 80 23.10 5.52 19.08
N GLU A 81 24.22 6.17 18.77
CA GLU A 81 24.47 6.82 17.48
C GLU A 81 25.11 5.92 16.41
N THR A 82 25.51 4.69 16.76
CA THR A 82 26.22 3.78 15.85
C THR A 82 25.34 2.63 15.33
N GLU A 83 24.61 2.84 14.23
CA GLU A 83 23.75 1.79 13.63
C GLU A 83 24.52 0.51 13.25
N ASP A 84 25.77 0.63 12.81
CA ASP A 84 26.58 -0.53 12.39
C ASP A 84 27.03 -1.41 13.57
N LEU A 85 27.27 -0.79 14.72
CA LEU A 85 27.56 -1.49 15.97
C LEU A 85 26.35 -2.33 16.42
N VAL A 86 25.15 -1.72 16.42
CA VAL A 86 23.91 -2.40 16.80
C VAL A 86 23.61 -3.60 15.89
N LYS A 87 23.87 -3.47 14.58
CA LYS A 87 23.73 -4.58 13.63
C LYS A 87 24.68 -5.75 13.91
N TRP A 88 25.87 -5.48 14.45
CA TRP A 88 26.84 -6.51 14.82
C TRP A 88 26.50 -7.14 16.16
N LEU A 89 26.19 -6.31 17.17
CA LEU A 89 25.83 -6.76 18.52
C LEU A 89 24.64 -7.73 18.49
N TRP A 90 23.60 -7.47 17.69
CA TRP A 90 22.43 -8.35 17.64
C TRP A 90 22.75 -9.75 17.11
N LYS A 91 23.77 -9.88 16.25
CA LYS A 91 24.19 -11.16 15.68
C LYS A 91 25.08 -11.97 16.61
N THR A 92 25.56 -11.37 17.68
CA THR A 92 26.58 -11.93 18.58
C THR A 92 25.93 -12.67 19.75
N ASN A 93 26.32 -13.92 19.97
CA ASN A 93 25.80 -14.76 21.05
C ASN A 93 26.60 -14.55 22.35
N HIS A 94 26.52 -13.36 22.96
CA HIS A 94 27.22 -13.06 24.20
C HIS A 94 26.40 -12.16 25.13
N PRO A 95 26.35 -12.42 26.45
CA PRO A 95 25.59 -11.60 27.41
C PRO A 95 25.94 -10.11 27.33
N ASP A 96 27.22 -9.78 27.29
CA ASP A 96 27.69 -8.39 27.26
C ASP A 96 27.25 -7.63 26.00
N ALA A 97 27.15 -8.32 24.86
CA ALA A 97 26.67 -7.70 23.63
C ALA A 97 25.19 -7.32 23.74
N ILE A 98 24.41 -8.16 24.42
CA ILE A 98 22.99 -7.91 24.69
C ILE A 98 22.81 -6.86 25.79
N GLN A 99 23.67 -6.81 26.81
CA GLN A 99 23.65 -5.74 27.81
C GLN A 99 23.84 -4.37 27.16
N ILE A 100 24.82 -4.23 26.26
CA ILE A 100 25.04 -2.98 25.51
C ILE A 100 23.83 -2.62 24.64
N LEU A 101 23.16 -3.62 24.03
CA LEU A 101 21.93 -3.38 23.28
C LEU A 101 20.78 -2.91 24.17
N ILE A 102 20.58 -3.53 25.33
CA ILE A 102 19.55 -3.14 26.31
C ILE A 102 19.76 -1.69 26.75
N LEU A 103 21.00 -1.33 27.07
CA LEU A 103 21.37 0.02 27.52
C LEU A 103 21.28 1.06 26.38
N GLY A 104 21.49 0.67 25.13
CA GLY A 104 21.46 1.54 23.95
C GLY A 104 20.07 1.81 23.35
N VAL A 105 18.98 1.35 23.98
CA VAL A 105 17.59 1.44 23.46
C VAL A 105 16.97 2.84 23.58
N ILE A 106 17.54 3.75 24.38
CA ILE A 106 16.96 5.06 24.77
C ILE A 106 16.24 5.76 23.59
N GLY A 107 14.91 5.65 23.55
CA GLY A 107 14.02 6.32 22.59
C GLY A 107 14.10 5.88 21.12
N LYS A 108 14.93 4.89 20.75
CA LYS A 108 15.20 4.53 19.34
C LYS A 108 14.50 3.23 18.90
N LYS A 109 13.41 3.36 18.13
CA LYS A 109 12.59 2.23 17.61
C LYS A 109 13.38 1.14 16.88
N LYS A 110 14.38 1.51 16.08
CA LYS A 110 15.23 0.54 15.35
C LYS A 110 16.04 -0.36 16.29
N HIS A 111 16.49 0.17 17.44
CA HIS A 111 17.32 -0.57 18.38
C HIS A 111 16.49 -1.61 19.16
N LEU A 112 15.24 -1.26 19.50
CA LEU A 112 14.27 -2.21 20.04
C LEU A 112 14.01 -3.39 19.10
N GLU A 113 13.89 -3.16 17.80
CA GLU A 113 13.72 -4.23 16.81
C GLU A 113 14.92 -5.19 16.79
N TYR A 114 16.16 -4.65 16.85
CA TYR A 114 17.37 -5.48 16.90
C TYR A 114 17.52 -6.21 18.23
N LEU A 115 17.19 -5.58 19.36
CA LEU A 115 17.17 -6.23 20.67
C LEU A 115 16.18 -7.39 20.70
N SER A 116 14.96 -7.20 20.19
CA SER A 116 13.96 -8.26 20.08
C SER A 116 14.47 -9.45 19.27
N LYS A 117 15.10 -9.19 18.13
CA LYS A 117 15.73 -10.24 17.31
C LYS A 117 16.89 -10.93 18.05
N ALA A 118 17.70 -10.19 18.80
CA ALA A 118 18.82 -10.74 19.57
C ALA A 118 18.33 -11.69 20.67
N CYS A 119 17.33 -11.27 21.44
CA CYS A 119 16.72 -12.09 22.49
C CYS A 119 16.08 -13.37 21.93
N GLN A 120 15.48 -13.31 20.73
CA GLN A 120 14.94 -14.49 20.04
C GLN A 120 16.01 -15.47 19.58
N LYS A 121 17.10 -14.94 19.01
CA LYS A 121 18.18 -15.76 18.45
C LYS A 121 19.09 -16.35 19.54
N HIS A 122 19.27 -15.61 20.63
CA HIS A 122 20.23 -15.90 21.71
C HIS A 122 19.59 -15.74 23.10
N PRO A 123 18.58 -16.57 23.45
CA PRO A 123 17.80 -16.42 24.69
C PRO A 123 18.62 -16.63 25.97
N ALA A 124 19.55 -17.59 26.01
CA ALA A 124 20.43 -17.83 27.16
C ALA A 124 21.31 -16.60 27.48
N ALA A 125 21.89 -16.00 26.45
CA ALA A 125 22.69 -14.78 26.59
C ALA A 125 21.83 -13.58 27.04
N ALA A 126 20.58 -13.49 26.58
CA ALA A 126 19.66 -12.44 26.98
C ALA A 126 19.24 -12.56 28.45
N ILE A 127 18.94 -13.78 28.93
CA ILE A 127 18.63 -14.06 30.34
C ILE A 127 19.82 -13.63 31.22
N ALA A 128 21.04 -14.02 30.84
CA ALA A 128 22.26 -13.62 31.55
C ALA A 128 22.44 -12.10 31.58
N ALA A 129 22.20 -11.43 30.44
CA ALA A 129 22.33 -9.99 30.30
C ALA A 129 21.36 -9.22 31.22
N TYR A 130 20.07 -9.55 31.17
CA TYR A 130 19.06 -8.91 32.02
C TYR A 130 19.30 -9.18 33.51
N ALA A 131 19.65 -10.41 33.90
CA ALA A 131 19.94 -10.74 35.28
C ALA A 131 21.16 -9.99 35.83
N THR A 132 22.21 -9.84 35.00
CA THR A 132 23.42 -9.10 35.37
C THR A 132 23.14 -7.60 35.51
N LEU A 133 22.36 -7.01 34.61
CA LEU A 133 21.96 -5.60 34.71
C LEU A 133 21.07 -5.33 35.93
N LEU A 134 20.12 -6.22 36.22
CA LEU A 134 19.23 -6.10 37.40
C LEU A 134 19.99 -6.26 38.72
N ALA A 135 21.09 -6.99 38.73
CA ALA A 135 21.96 -7.07 39.91
C ALA A 135 22.67 -5.73 40.21
N ILE A 136 22.84 -4.88 39.19
CA ILE A 136 23.49 -3.57 39.30
C ILE A 136 22.45 -2.47 39.56
N HIS A 137 21.37 -2.43 38.79
CA HIS A 137 20.28 -1.45 38.91
C HIS A 137 18.91 -2.11 38.84
N GLU A 138 18.06 -1.84 39.84
CA GLU A 138 16.66 -2.28 39.82
C GLU A 138 15.85 -1.46 38.82
N ASP A 139 15.43 -2.09 37.73
CA ASP A 139 14.54 -1.52 36.72
C ASP A 139 13.31 -2.43 36.52
N LYS A 140 12.11 -1.84 36.65
CA LYS A 140 10.84 -2.58 36.57
C LYS A 140 10.57 -3.16 35.19
N GLU A 141 11.00 -2.49 34.12
CA GLU A 141 10.78 -2.93 32.75
C GLU A 141 11.77 -4.04 32.36
N TRP A 142 13.01 -3.95 32.82
CA TRP A 142 13.99 -5.05 32.67
C TRP A 142 13.58 -6.29 33.44
N HIS A 143 13.02 -6.13 34.65
CA HIS A 143 12.51 -7.24 35.43
C HIS A 143 11.35 -7.95 34.73
N LYS A 144 10.38 -7.20 34.17
CA LYS A 144 9.31 -7.77 33.35
C LYS A 144 9.85 -8.51 32.12
N ALA A 145 10.83 -7.94 31.42
CA ALA A 145 11.45 -8.56 30.25
C ALA A 145 12.19 -9.87 30.61
N LEU A 146 12.91 -9.88 31.73
CA LEU A 146 13.58 -11.07 32.26
C LEU A 146 12.57 -12.17 32.60
N VAL A 147 11.51 -11.84 33.34
CA VAL A 147 10.44 -12.79 33.68
C VAL A 147 9.83 -13.38 32.41
N LYS A 148 9.51 -12.54 31.42
CA LYS A 148 8.97 -12.98 30.12
C LYS A 148 9.91 -13.98 29.42
N LEU A 149 11.21 -13.71 29.37
CA LEU A 149 12.21 -14.61 28.78
C LEU A 149 12.36 -15.94 29.54
N ILE A 150 12.36 -15.88 30.86
CA ILE A 150 12.43 -17.07 31.73
C ILE A 150 11.18 -17.94 31.55
N THR A 151 9.99 -17.33 31.42
CA THR A 151 8.76 -18.11 31.20
C THR A 151 8.72 -18.75 29.82
N ILE A 152 9.30 -18.12 28.80
CA ILE A 152 9.37 -18.68 27.43
C ILE A 152 10.42 -19.80 27.34
N THR A 153 11.53 -19.70 28.07
CA THR A 153 12.64 -20.66 28.03
C THR A 153 13.13 -21.05 29.44
N PRO A 154 12.31 -21.77 30.23
CA PRO A 154 12.63 -22.07 31.63
C PRO A 154 13.82 -23.01 31.79
N GLU A 155 14.08 -23.86 30.80
CA GLU A 155 15.16 -24.84 30.78
C GLU A 155 16.55 -24.17 30.77
N LEU A 156 16.67 -23.04 30.07
CA LEU A 156 17.94 -22.31 29.91
C LEU A 156 18.40 -21.60 31.19
N VAL A 157 17.52 -21.43 32.17
CA VAL A 157 17.89 -20.76 33.44
C VAL A 157 18.95 -21.57 34.19
N CYS A 158 18.83 -22.91 34.19
CA CYS A 158 19.80 -23.80 34.82
C CYS A 158 21.18 -23.70 34.17
N ASP A 159 21.23 -23.52 32.85
CA ASP A 159 22.47 -23.41 32.08
C ASP A 159 23.13 -22.04 32.23
N VAL A 160 22.34 -21.00 32.56
CA VAL A 160 22.78 -19.61 32.69
C VAL A 160 23.22 -19.26 34.11
N ILE A 161 22.72 -19.94 35.15
CA ILE A 161 23.14 -19.72 36.55
C ILE A 161 24.68 -19.74 36.72
N PRO A 162 25.44 -20.67 36.10
CA PRO A 162 26.89 -20.68 36.19
C PRO A 162 27.59 -19.50 35.48
N TRP A 163 26.90 -18.76 34.61
CA TRP A 163 27.47 -17.68 33.80
C TRP A 163 27.40 -16.31 34.48
N VAL A 164 26.63 -16.18 35.57
CA VAL A 164 26.33 -14.90 36.21
C VAL A 164 26.83 -14.86 37.65
N ASN A 165 27.01 -13.65 38.19
CA ASN A 165 27.45 -13.47 39.58
C ASN A 165 26.39 -13.91 40.60
N ALA A 166 26.77 -14.07 41.88
CA ALA A 166 25.89 -14.59 42.93
C ALA A 166 24.60 -13.79 43.13
N LYS A 167 24.63 -12.47 42.89
CA LYS A 167 23.47 -11.59 43.03
C LYS A 167 22.49 -11.76 41.85
N ALA A 168 23.00 -11.86 40.63
CA ALA A 168 22.22 -12.16 39.43
C ALA A 168 21.64 -13.59 39.46
N ALA A 169 22.39 -14.56 39.99
CA ALA A 169 21.89 -15.92 40.23
C ALA A 169 20.73 -15.96 41.25
N GLY A 170 20.79 -15.12 42.29
CA GLY A 170 19.70 -14.90 43.23
C GLY A 170 18.42 -14.42 42.53
N ILE A 171 18.52 -13.41 41.68
CA ILE A 171 17.39 -12.86 40.90
C ILE A 171 16.80 -13.93 39.97
N LEU A 172 17.65 -14.72 39.29
CA LEU A 172 17.18 -15.83 38.43
C LEU A 172 16.40 -16.89 39.23
N SER A 173 16.84 -17.17 40.47
CA SER A 173 16.16 -18.13 41.35
C SER A 173 14.82 -17.62 41.89
N GLU A 174 14.70 -16.32 42.13
CA GLU A 174 13.46 -15.65 42.55
C GLU A 174 12.47 -15.49 41.39
N CYS A 175 12.96 -15.23 40.18
CA CYS A 175 12.16 -15.11 38.96
C CYS A 175 11.71 -16.48 38.39
N ARG A 176 12.07 -17.58 39.05
CA ARG A 176 11.63 -18.92 38.66
C ARG A 176 10.11 -18.97 38.76
N PRO A 177 9.39 -19.35 37.69
CA PRO A 177 7.95 -19.53 37.79
C PRO A 177 7.69 -20.59 38.86
N GLN A 178 6.95 -20.23 39.90
CA GLN A 178 6.21 -21.21 40.69
C GLN A 178 5.39 -22.00 39.67
N SER A 179 5.61 -23.31 39.60
CA SER A 179 4.94 -24.19 38.64
C SER A 179 3.45 -24.23 38.97
N VAL A 180 2.70 -23.22 38.54
CA VAL A 180 1.27 -23.32 38.33
C VAL A 180 1.13 -23.91 36.93
N ALA A 181 1.48 -25.19 36.81
CA ALA A 181 0.92 -26.03 35.77
C ALA A 181 -0.56 -26.25 36.16
N GLU A 182 -1.37 -25.21 35.99
CA GLU A 182 -2.78 -25.45 35.74
C GLU A 182 -2.80 -26.15 34.37
N GLU A 183 -3.04 -27.46 34.39
CA GLU A 183 -3.38 -28.23 33.20
C GLU A 183 -4.67 -27.63 32.63
N TYR A 184 -4.54 -26.57 31.82
CA TYR A 184 -5.66 -26.07 31.04
C TYR A 184 -5.99 -27.15 30.01
N GLU A 185 -7.16 -27.75 30.16
CA GLU A 185 -7.75 -28.60 29.13
C GLU A 185 -7.97 -27.71 27.88
N TYR A 186 -7.19 -27.94 26.83
CA TYR A 186 -7.32 -27.21 25.56
C TYR A 186 -8.42 -27.83 24.71
N ALA A 187 -9.01 -27.03 23.81
CA ALA A 187 -9.91 -27.57 22.81
C ALA A 187 -9.19 -28.61 21.93
N THR A 188 -9.75 -29.80 21.84
CA THR A 188 -9.25 -30.88 20.98
C THR A 188 -9.68 -30.64 19.52
N ALA A 189 -9.01 -31.31 18.57
CA ALA A 189 -9.24 -31.09 17.14
C ALA A 189 -10.69 -31.33 16.68
N ASP A 190 -11.42 -32.24 17.33
CA ASP A 190 -12.84 -32.52 17.07
C ASP A 190 -13.80 -31.40 17.49
N MET A 191 -13.36 -30.52 18.40
CA MET A 191 -14.15 -29.39 18.91
C MET A 191 -13.91 -28.09 18.12
N LEU A 192 -12.93 -28.07 17.22
CA LEU A 192 -12.53 -26.90 16.43
C LEU A 192 -13.15 -26.94 15.03
N PRO A 193 -13.50 -25.76 14.44
CA PRO A 193 -13.87 -25.69 13.04
C PRO A 193 -12.75 -26.24 12.14
N GLN A 194 -13.10 -26.84 11.00
CA GLN A 194 -12.12 -27.40 10.05
C GLN A 194 -11.05 -26.38 9.63
N LEU A 195 -11.41 -25.10 9.58
CA LEU A 195 -10.50 -23.99 9.29
C LEU A 195 -9.25 -23.96 10.21
N PHE A 196 -9.38 -24.38 11.47
CA PHE A 196 -8.30 -24.41 12.45
C PHE A 196 -7.57 -25.76 12.53
N VAL A 197 -8.26 -26.85 12.22
CA VAL A 197 -7.68 -28.20 12.24
C VAL A 197 -6.86 -28.44 10.98
N ALA A 198 -7.40 -28.05 9.84
CA ALA A 198 -6.81 -28.27 8.53
C ALA A 198 -7.14 -27.07 7.63
N PRO A 199 -6.40 -25.96 7.76
CA PRO A 199 -6.67 -24.76 6.98
C PRO A 199 -6.45 -25.00 5.48
N PRO A 200 -7.19 -24.29 4.59
CA PRO A 200 -7.06 -24.42 3.14
C PRO A 200 -5.62 -24.27 2.62
N TRP A 201 -4.82 -23.39 3.22
CA TRP A 201 -3.43 -23.18 2.81
C TRP A 201 -2.44 -24.25 3.32
N VAL A 202 -2.86 -25.10 4.24
CA VAL A 202 -2.06 -26.24 4.76
C VAL A 202 -2.43 -27.52 4.00
N ILE A 203 -3.72 -27.70 3.70
CA ILE A 203 -4.15 -28.81 2.86
C ILE A 203 -3.82 -28.47 1.42
N ASN A 204 -2.84 -29.14 0.80
CA ASN A 204 -2.63 -29.12 -0.64
C ASN A 204 -3.80 -29.80 -1.39
N LYS A 205 -5.03 -29.30 -1.24
CA LYS A 205 -6.14 -29.68 -2.11
C LYS A 205 -5.79 -29.17 -3.50
N LYS A 206 -5.87 -30.06 -4.49
CA LYS A 206 -5.79 -29.67 -5.89
C LYS A 206 -6.92 -28.66 -6.12
N LYS A 207 -6.59 -27.37 -6.24
CA LYS A 207 -7.55 -26.36 -6.70
C LYS A 207 -8.17 -26.90 -7.99
N ASN A 208 -9.50 -26.93 -8.07
CA ASN A 208 -10.17 -27.36 -9.29
C ASN A 208 -9.63 -26.54 -10.46
N VAL A 209 -8.95 -27.21 -11.38
CA VAL A 209 -8.24 -26.54 -12.45
C VAL A 209 -9.30 -26.08 -13.45
N ILE A 210 -9.62 -24.78 -13.39
CA ILE A 210 -10.47 -24.16 -14.40
C ILE A 210 -9.72 -24.25 -15.74
N PRO A 211 -10.31 -24.87 -16.79
CA PRO A 211 -9.70 -24.99 -18.09
C PRO A 211 -9.33 -23.60 -18.65
N VAL A 212 -8.27 -23.56 -19.46
CA VAL A 212 -7.82 -22.34 -20.12
C VAL A 212 -8.49 -22.24 -21.47
N PHE A 213 -9.12 -21.10 -21.73
CA PHE A 213 -9.80 -20.79 -22.97
C PHE A 213 -9.06 -19.66 -23.70
N ASP A 214 -9.19 -19.63 -25.02
CA ASP A 214 -8.76 -18.51 -25.86
C ASP A 214 -10.02 -17.85 -26.44
N LEU A 215 -10.50 -16.82 -25.74
CA LEU A 215 -11.78 -16.17 -26.04
C LEU A 215 -11.53 -14.76 -26.62
N PRO A 216 -12.25 -14.35 -27.67
CA PRO A 216 -12.27 -12.95 -28.09
C PRO A 216 -13.09 -12.11 -27.12
N VAL A 217 -12.86 -10.79 -27.06
CA VAL A 217 -13.78 -9.88 -26.36
C VAL A 217 -15.08 -9.79 -27.17
N LEU A 218 -16.22 -10.09 -26.54
CA LEU A 218 -17.52 -9.97 -27.21
C LEU A 218 -17.89 -8.48 -27.41
N PRO A 219 -18.47 -8.13 -28.57
CA PRO A 219 -18.82 -6.76 -28.87
C PRO A 219 -20.01 -6.33 -28.01
N VAL A 220 -19.78 -5.41 -27.07
CA VAL A 220 -20.82 -4.68 -26.35
C VAL A 220 -20.73 -3.22 -26.77
N PRO A 221 -21.80 -2.62 -27.32
CA PRO A 221 -21.78 -1.21 -27.72
C PRO A 221 -21.35 -0.32 -26.55
N ALA A 222 -20.37 0.54 -26.80
CA ALA A 222 -19.92 1.48 -25.79
C ALA A 222 -21.00 2.52 -25.51
N VAL A 223 -21.20 2.83 -24.23
CA VAL A 223 -22.19 3.80 -23.76
C VAL A 223 -21.50 4.87 -22.93
N THR A 224 -22.15 6.02 -22.79
CA THR A 224 -21.68 7.05 -21.89
C THR A 224 -22.84 7.77 -21.25
N ASP A 225 -22.72 8.01 -19.95
CA ASP A 225 -23.64 8.84 -19.16
C ASP A 225 -23.15 10.30 -19.09
N ILE A 226 -22.07 10.63 -19.81
CA ILE A 226 -21.59 12.01 -19.92
C ILE A 226 -22.64 12.85 -20.64
N THR A 227 -23.04 13.92 -19.97
CA THR A 227 -23.86 14.99 -20.54
C THR A 227 -22.99 16.23 -20.78
N PRO A 228 -23.47 17.19 -21.60
CA PRO A 228 -22.80 18.48 -21.73
C PRO A 228 -22.55 19.15 -20.37
N GLY A 229 -23.56 19.20 -19.49
CA GLY A 229 -23.40 19.80 -18.15
C GLY A 229 -22.37 19.10 -17.25
N ILE A 230 -22.26 17.76 -17.29
CA ILE A 230 -21.19 17.05 -16.57
C ILE A 230 -19.82 17.41 -17.17
N THR A 231 -19.76 17.50 -18.49
CA THR A 231 -18.53 17.88 -19.21
C THR A 231 -18.07 19.28 -18.84
N GLU A 232 -18.98 20.25 -18.78
CA GLU A 232 -18.69 21.64 -18.35
C GLU A 232 -18.17 21.69 -16.91
N LEU A 233 -18.79 20.91 -16.01
CA LEU A 233 -18.36 20.83 -14.61
C LEU A 233 -16.93 20.31 -14.47
N ILE A 234 -16.55 19.31 -15.26
CA ILE A 234 -15.23 18.66 -15.20
C ILE A 234 -14.16 19.45 -15.98
N SER A 235 -14.52 20.00 -17.14
CA SER A 235 -13.60 20.71 -18.03
C SER A 235 -13.40 22.18 -17.65
N HIS A 236 -14.39 22.78 -16.96
CA HIS A 236 -14.53 24.22 -16.74
C HIS A 236 -14.66 25.03 -18.04
N THR A 237 -15.12 24.40 -19.12
CA THR A 237 -15.35 25.00 -20.43
C THR A 237 -16.84 24.96 -20.72
N ASP A 238 -17.46 26.08 -21.11
CA ASP A 238 -18.83 26.10 -21.65
C ASP A 238 -18.85 25.42 -23.03
N ILE A 239 -19.63 24.35 -23.16
CA ILE A 239 -19.76 23.60 -24.40
C ILE A 239 -21.19 23.54 -24.91
N SER A 240 -22.13 24.23 -24.25
CA SER A 240 -23.55 24.19 -24.57
C SER A 240 -23.78 24.48 -26.05
N ARG A 241 -23.16 25.56 -26.56
CA ARG A 241 -23.21 25.92 -27.99
C ARG A 241 -22.67 24.84 -28.93
N PHE A 242 -21.51 24.25 -28.62
CA PHE A 242 -20.91 23.21 -29.47
C PHE A 242 -21.75 21.94 -29.48
N SER A 243 -22.34 21.58 -28.33
CA SER A 243 -23.21 20.42 -28.19
C SER A 243 -24.53 20.57 -28.95
N GLU A 244 -25.16 21.75 -28.91
CA GLU A 244 -26.38 22.05 -29.67
C GLU A 244 -26.13 21.96 -31.18
N ILE A 245 -25.01 22.51 -31.64
CA ILE A 245 -24.63 22.47 -33.05
C ILE A 245 -24.36 21.03 -33.51
N ALA A 246 -23.66 20.23 -32.70
CA ALA A 246 -23.43 18.82 -33.01
C ALA A 246 -24.75 18.03 -33.11
N GLN A 247 -25.70 18.27 -32.19
CA GLN A 247 -27.03 17.65 -32.24
C GLN A 247 -27.79 18.05 -33.50
N TYR A 248 -27.73 19.32 -33.89
CA TYR A 248 -28.36 19.82 -35.11
C TYR A 248 -27.77 19.15 -36.35
N GLN A 249 -26.44 19.14 -36.49
CA GLN A 249 -25.70 18.49 -37.59
C GLN A 249 -25.93 16.97 -37.66
N ALA A 250 -26.21 16.31 -36.53
CA ALA A 250 -26.54 14.90 -36.49
C ALA A 250 -27.97 14.60 -37.01
N SER A 251 -28.90 15.57 -36.88
CA SER A 251 -30.32 15.39 -37.21
C SER A 251 -30.70 15.86 -38.62
N GLN A 252 -29.99 16.85 -39.18
CA GLN A 252 -30.26 17.40 -40.51
C GLN A 252 -28.93 17.68 -41.25
N GLN A 253 -28.82 17.22 -42.51
CA GLN A 253 -27.72 17.63 -43.39
C GLN A 253 -27.94 19.10 -43.78
N THR A 254 -27.42 19.99 -42.95
CA THR A 254 -27.61 21.43 -43.05
C THR A 254 -26.43 22.07 -43.76
N LEU A 255 -26.73 23.03 -44.64
CA LEU A 255 -25.68 23.81 -45.28
C LEU A 255 -25.03 24.70 -44.21
N PHE A 256 -23.74 25.00 -44.35
CA PHE A 256 -23.00 25.82 -43.37
C PHE A 256 -23.65 27.20 -43.11
N THR A 257 -24.48 27.68 -44.03
CA THR A 257 -25.26 28.92 -43.92
C THR A 257 -26.39 28.87 -42.90
N ASP A 258 -26.85 27.67 -42.53
CA ASP A 258 -27.99 27.47 -41.63
C ASP A 258 -27.55 27.29 -40.16
N LEU A 259 -26.24 27.32 -39.90
CA LEU A 259 -25.67 27.20 -38.56
C LEU A 259 -25.70 28.52 -37.79
N PRO A 260 -25.79 28.50 -36.45
CA PRO A 260 -25.77 29.71 -35.63
C PRO A 260 -24.55 30.57 -35.92
N LEU A 261 -24.77 31.86 -36.20
CA LEU A 261 -23.71 32.82 -36.51
C LEU A 261 -22.62 32.81 -35.45
N ILE A 262 -21.37 32.65 -35.85
CA ILE A 262 -20.22 32.74 -34.94
C ILE A 262 -20.14 34.17 -34.42
N GLU A 263 -20.29 34.31 -33.10
CA GLU A 263 -20.43 35.61 -32.45
C GLU A 263 -19.12 36.38 -32.51
N LYS A 264 -19.24 37.70 -32.62
CA LYS A 264 -18.11 38.61 -32.64
C LYS A 264 -17.60 38.81 -31.22
N GLU A 265 -16.32 38.56 -30.99
CA GLU A 265 -15.69 38.89 -29.72
C GLU A 265 -15.68 40.41 -29.50
N SER A 266 -15.94 40.84 -28.26
CA SER A 266 -16.14 42.26 -27.91
C SER A 266 -14.95 43.18 -28.22
N TRP A 267 -13.76 42.60 -28.36
CA TRP A 267 -12.49 43.28 -28.67
C TRP A 267 -12.13 43.26 -30.17
N GLU A 268 -12.92 42.65 -31.05
CA GLU A 268 -12.67 42.65 -32.50
C GLU A 268 -12.94 44.04 -33.10
N THR A 269 -11.87 44.72 -33.54
CA THR A 269 -11.94 46.10 -34.07
C THR A 269 -12.41 46.17 -35.53
N SER A 270 -12.16 45.14 -36.35
CA SER A 270 -12.60 45.08 -37.75
C SER A 270 -13.23 43.72 -38.10
N PHE A 271 -14.35 43.74 -38.83
CA PHE A 271 -15.00 42.53 -39.34
C PHE A 271 -14.49 42.29 -40.76
N ILE A 272 -13.52 41.40 -40.93
CA ILE A 272 -13.35 40.75 -42.22
C ILE A 272 -14.52 39.76 -42.34
N PRO A 273 -15.44 39.90 -43.32
CA PRO A 273 -16.52 38.96 -43.48
C PRO A 273 -15.95 37.64 -44.01
N PHE A 274 -15.55 36.76 -43.10
CA PHE A 274 -15.29 35.38 -43.44
C PHE A 274 -16.59 34.72 -43.91
N THR A 275 -16.49 33.92 -44.97
CA THR A 275 -17.58 33.01 -45.33
C THR A 275 -17.84 32.02 -44.18
N PRO A 276 -19.02 31.40 -44.09
CA PRO A 276 -19.30 30.42 -43.04
C PRO A 276 -18.20 29.35 -42.91
N GLU A 277 -17.66 28.86 -44.03
CA GLU A 277 -16.57 27.88 -44.08
C GLU A 277 -15.28 28.43 -43.48
N GLN A 278 -14.93 29.69 -43.81
CA GLN A 278 -13.75 30.35 -43.24
C GLN A 278 -13.90 30.59 -41.73
N GLN A 279 -15.12 30.84 -41.24
CA GLN A 279 -15.36 30.95 -39.80
C GLN A 279 -15.20 29.60 -39.09
N ILE A 280 -15.62 28.49 -39.71
CA ILE A 280 -15.38 27.15 -39.19
C ILE A 280 -13.88 26.84 -39.17
N LEU A 281 -13.15 27.15 -40.24
CA LEU A 281 -11.70 27.00 -40.29
C LEU A 281 -11.01 27.82 -39.20
N TRP A 282 -11.45 29.06 -38.97
CA TRP A 282 -10.95 29.89 -37.87
C TRP A 282 -11.12 29.19 -36.51
N GLN A 283 -12.31 28.64 -36.24
CA GLN A 283 -12.60 27.92 -34.99
C GLN A 283 -11.84 26.60 -34.87
N LEU A 284 -11.56 25.90 -35.97
CA LEU A 284 -10.77 24.67 -36.02
C LEU A 284 -9.29 24.90 -35.73
N GLY A 285 -8.81 26.14 -35.81
CA GLY A 285 -7.45 26.51 -35.44
C GLY A 285 -6.72 27.41 -36.46
N PHE A 286 -7.35 27.84 -37.56
CA PHE A 286 -6.76 28.83 -38.49
C PHE A 286 -6.82 30.27 -37.91
N ASN A 287 -6.52 30.42 -36.62
CA ASN A 287 -6.80 31.62 -35.81
C ASN A 287 -5.61 32.59 -35.65
N GLU A 288 -4.87 32.82 -36.73
CA GLU A 288 -3.73 33.73 -36.74
C GLU A 288 -4.15 35.20 -36.92
N TRP A 289 -3.55 36.07 -36.12
CA TRP A 289 -3.74 37.52 -36.20
C TRP A 289 -2.57 38.16 -36.94
N ARG A 290 -2.88 39.14 -37.79
CA ARG A 290 -1.90 40.01 -38.43
C ARG A 290 -1.89 41.35 -37.69
N HIS A 291 -0.71 41.77 -37.26
CA HIS A 291 -0.50 43.08 -36.67
C HIS A 291 -0.57 44.17 -37.76
N CYS A 292 -1.34 45.22 -37.51
CA CYS A 292 -1.49 46.39 -38.38
C CYS A 292 -0.90 47.64 -37.71
N GLU A 293 -0.92 48.79 -38.38
CA GLU A 293 -0.52 50.07 -37.80
C GLU A 293 -1.48 50.46 -36.65
N ASP A 294 -1.01 51.24 -35.67
CA ASP A 294 -1.76 51.71 -34.48
C ASP A 294 -2.21 50.63 -33.45
N ASP A 295 -1.42 49.57 -33.22
CA ASP A 295 -1.74 48.44 -32.31
C ASP A 295 -3.03 47.66 -32.67
N LEU A 296 -3.56 47.88 -33.87
CA LEU A 296 -4.73 47.16 -34.38
C LEU A 296 -4.32 45.77 -34.89
N HIS A 297 -5.21 44.80 -34.72
CA HIS A 297 -5.00 43.41 -35.11
C HIS A 297 -6.14 42.96 -36.03
N GLU A 298 -5.80 42.34 -37.16
CA GLU A 298 -6.76 41.83 -38.14
C GLU A 298 -6.64 40.32 -38.28
N LYS A 299 -7.75 39.62 -38.55
CA LYS A 299 -7.72 38.18 -38.83
C LYS A 299 -6.92 37.92 -40.10
N LYS A 300 -5.94 37.02 -40.05
CA LYS A 300 -5.21 36.61 -41.25
C LYS A 300 -6.18 35.90 -42.20
N TYR A 301 -6.15 36.27 -43.48
CA TYR A 301 -7.05 35.71 -44.48
C TYR A 301 -6.77 34.21 -44.71
N ILE A 302 -7.82 33.39 -44.63
CA ILE A 302 -7.76 31.95 -44.81
C ILE A 302 -7.87 31.63 -46.31
N PRO A 303 -6.92 30.87 -46.89
CA PRO A 303 -6.88 30.65 -48.34
C PRO A 303 -8.03 29.79 -48.85
N GLN A 304 -8.47 30.03 -50.09
CA GLN A 304 -9.56 29.28 -50.72
C GLN A 304 -9.27 27.78 -50.86
N SER A 305 -8.00 27.40 -51.01
CA SER A 305 -7.57 25.98 -51.00
C SER A 305 -7.97 25.24 -49.72
N ALA A 306 -7.93 25.91 -48.56
CA ALA A 306 -8.36 25.32 -47.30
C ALA A 306 -9.89 25.19 -47.24
N VAL A 307 -10.62 26.17 -47.76
CA VAL A 307 -12.10 26.10 -47.89
C VAL A 307 -12.51 24.94 -48.79
N ASP A 308 -11.88 24.81 -49.95
CA ASP A 308 -12.16 23.73 -50.91
C ASP A 308 -11.84 22.35 -50.30
N ALA A 309 -10.77 22.24 -49.51
CA ALA A 309 -10.42 21.01 -48.80
C ALA A 309 -11.45 20.65 -47.72
N LEU A 310 -11.95 21.64 -46.97
CA LEU A 310 -13.01 21.45 -45.97
C LEU A 310 -14.30 20.94 -46.62
N LEU A 311 -14.74 21.60 -47.70
CA LEU A 311 -15.97 21.24 -48.43
C LEU A 311 -15.90 19.85 -49.08
N ARG A 312 -14.70 19.39 -49.44
CA ARG A 312 -14.46 18.04 -49.98
C ARG A 312 -14.20 16.98 -48.91
N PHE A 313 -14.15 17.37 -47.63
CA PHE A 313 -13.74 16.51 -46.52
C PHE A 313 -12.37 15.85 -46.74
N ASP A 314 -11.45 16.56 -47.39
CA ASP A 314 -10.09 16.11 -47.68
C ASP A 314 -9.15 16.57 -46.57
N PHE A 315 -9.05 15.76 -45.51
CA PHE A 315 -8.21 16.06 -44.36
C PHE A 315 -6.71 16.17 -44.70
N PRO A 316 -6.10 15.27 -45.51
CA PRO A 316 -4.70 15.40 -45.92
C PRO A 316 -4.37 16.76 -46.56
N THR A 317 -5.21 17.22 -47.49
CA THR A 317 -5.02 18.53 -48.12
C THR A 317 -5.23 19.66 -47.11
N LEU A 318 -6.26 19.56 -46.27
CA LEU A 318 -6.54 20.58 -45.25
C LEU A 318 -5.40 20.70 -44.23
N LYS A 319 -4.82 19.58 -43.80
CA LYS A 319 -3.64 19.49 -42.94
C LYS A 319 -2.43 20.18 -43.56
N ALA A 320 -2.17 19.94 -44.85
CA ALA A 320 -1.08 20.60 -45.56
C ALA A 320 -1.28 22.13 -45.62
N GLU A 321 -2.50 22.59 -45.85
CA GLU A 321 -2.83 24.02 -45.84
C GLU A 321 -2.75 24.63 -44.42
N PHE A 322 -3.14 23.89 -43.38
CA PHE A 322 -2.99 24.30 -41.98
C PHE A 322 -1.53 24.54 -41.61
N ALA A 323 -0.64 23.61 -42.00
CA ALA A 323 0.80 23.76 -41.77
C ALA A 323 1.37 24.99 -42.50
N LYS A 324 1.02 25.18 -43.78
CA LYS A 324 1.44 26.37 -44.55
C LYS A 324 0.93 27.66 -43.92
N TYR A 325 -0.34 27.69 -43.49
CA TYR A 325 -0.96 28.88 -42.91
C TYR A 325 -0.25 29.33 -41.64
N HIS A 326 0.25 28.40 -40.83
CA HIS A 326 1.00 28.68 -39.61
C HIS A 326 2.52 28.79 -39.83
N ASN A 327 3.00 28.85 -41.09
CA ASN A 327 4.43 28.82 -41.42
C ASN A 327 5.17 27.60 -40.82
N ASN A 328 4.51 26.44 -40.79
CA ASN A 328 4.94 25.21 -40.12
C ASN A 328 5.19 25.37 -38.61
N ALA A 329 4.62 26.40 -37.98
CA ALA A 329 4.61 26.52 -36.53
C ALA A 329 3.72 25.43 -35.91
N ASN A 330 4.11 25.00 -34.72
CA ASN A 330 3.40 23.96 -33.99
C ASN A 330 2.14 24.55 -33.33
N LYS A 331 0.99 24.33 -33.97
CA LYS A 331 -0.32 24.86 -33.55
C LYS A 331 -1.31 23.72 -33.41
N SER A 332 -2.24 23.88 -32.47
CA SER A 332 -3.21 22.84 -32.12
C SER A 332 -4.53 23.01 -32.86
N TRP A 333 -5.09 21.89 -33.32
CA TRP A 333 -6.46 21.80 -33.80
C TRP A 333 -7.46 21.87 -32.63
N ASN A 334 -8.56 22.58 -32.80
CA ASN A 334 -9.64 22.62 -31.82
C ASN A 334 -10.68 21.54 -32.13
N LEU A 335 -10.71 20.47 -31.33
CA LEU A 335 -11.59 19.32 -31.56
C LEU A 335 -13.07 19.67 -31.37
N SER A 336 -13.40 20.61 -30.49
CA SER A 336 -14.78 21.04 -30.24
C SER A 336 -15.42 21.66 -31.48
N ALA A 337 -14.61 22.35 -32.30
CA ALA A 337 -15.06 22.98 -33.53
C ALA A 337 -15.36 21.98 -34.67
N LEU A 338 -15.10 20.69 -34.50
CA LEU A 338 -15.56 19.68 -35.46
C LEU A 338 -17.09 19.51 -35.45
N CYS A 339 -17.80 20.05 -34.44
CA CYS A 339 -19.26 20.00 -34.36
C CYS A 339 -19.96 20.66 -35.54
N TYR A 340 -19.29 21.58 -36.24
CA TYR A 340 -19.82 22.28 -37.41
C TYR A 340 -19.82 21.41 -38.68
N LEU A 341 -19.11 20.26 -38.67
CA LEU A 341 -19.13 19.29 -39.76
C LEU A 341 -20.27 18.28 -39.57
N PRO A 342 -20.79 17.68 -40.66
CA PRO A 342 -21.77 16.61 -40.53
C PRO A 342 -21.19 15.44 -39.73
N GLY A 343 -22.03 14.77 -38.92
CA GLY A 343 -21.56 13.89 -37.84
C GLY A 343 -20.57 12.78 -38.25
N GLN A 344 -20.76 12.13 -39.41
CA GLN A 344 -19.83 11.10 -39.88
C GLN A 344 -18.46 11.68 -40.25
N GLN A 345 -18.44 12.85 -40.89
CA GLN A 345 -17.24 13.55 -41.32
C GLN A 345 -16.51 14.16 -40.12
N ALA A 346 -17.25 14.68 -39.14
CA ALA A 346 -16.69 15.14 -37.86
C ALA A 346 -15.90 14.03 -37.16
N ILE A 347 -16.48 12.84 -37.01
CA ILE A 347 -15.82 11.69 -36.38
C ILE A 347 -14.64 11.18 -37.22
N SER A 348 -14.75 11.20 -38.56
CA SER A 348 -13.66 10.84 -39.46
C SER A 348 -12.45 11.78 -39.30
N PHE A 349 -12.69 13.09 -39.24
CA PHE A 349 -11.65 14.10 -39.01
C PHE A 349 -11.06 13.97 -37.60
N LEU A 350 -11.93 13.80 -36.59
CA LEU A 350 -11.50 13.58 -35.20
C LEU A 350 -10.51 12.42 -35.10
N ASN A 351 -10.82 11.27 -35.71
CA ASN A 351 -9.95 10.10 -35.70
C ASN A 351 -8.60 10.33 -36.40
N GLN A 352 -8.55 11.18 -37.43
CA GLN A 352 -7.30 11.50 -38.11
C GLN A 352 -6.44 12.50 -37.32
N ILE A 353 -7.07 13.55 -36.77
CA ILE A 353 -6.39 14.60 -35.99
C ILE A 353 -5.74 14.00 -34.74
N ILE A 354 -6.47 13.18 -33.99
CA ILE A 354 -5.97 12.65 -32.71
C ILE A 354 -4.76 11.71 -32.86
N ILE A 355 -4.51 11.18 -34.06
CA ILE A 355 -3.39 10.27 -34.33
C ILE A 355 -2.15 11.05 -34.77
N GLU A 356 -2.30 12.09 -35.58
CA GLU A 356 -1.16 12.67 -36.29
C GLU A 356 -0.79 14.09 -35.84
N GLU A 357 -1.70 14.79 -35.16
CA GLU A 357 -1.59 16.23 -34.94
C GLU A 357 -1.59 16.63 -33.47
N GLN A 358 -1.21 17.89 -33.22
CA GLN A 358 -1.48 18.55 -31.94
C GLN A 358 -2.94 19.03 -31.90
N TYR A 359 -3.57 18.90 -30.74
CA TYR A 359 -4.97 19.27 -30.58
C TYR A 359 -5.28 19.75 -29.15
N SER A 360 -6.43 20.40 -29.02
CA SER A 360 -7.06 20.82 -27.78
C SER A 360 -8.57 20.57 -27.87
N GLY A 361 -9.24 20.42 -26.74
CA GLY A 361 -10.69 20.18 -26.69
C GLY A 361 -11.05 18.70 -26.46
N GLU A 362 -10.08 17.88 -26.06
CA GLU A 362 -10.22 16.45 -25.87
C GLU A 362 -11.10 16.05 -24.67
N LYS A 363 -11.35 16.98 -23.73
CA LYS A 363 -12.27 16.76 -22.61
C LYS A 363 -13.73 16.90 -23.05
N GLU A 364 -13.95 17.73 -24.07
CA GLU A 364 -15.24 18.19 -24.52
C GLU A 364 -15.87 17.24 -25.56
N ILE A 365 -15.06 16.44 -26.26
CA ILE A 365 -15.53 15.58 -27.36
C ILE A 365 -16.65 14.60 -26.96
N LEU A 366 -16.65 14.08 -25.73
CA LEU A 366 -17.71 13.19 -25.27
C LEU A 366 -19.03 13.95 -25.03
N GLY A 367 -18.96 15.16 -24.48
CA GLY A 367 -20.12 16.02 -24.30
C GLY A 367 -20.70 16.53 -25.61
N ILE A 368 -19.86 16.73 -26.63
CA ILE A 368 -20.26 17.25 -27.94
C ILE A 368 -20.78 16.15 -28.86
N PHE A 369 -20.06 15.03 -28.99
CA PHE A 369 -20.34 13.97 -29.98
C PHE A 369 -20.94 12.70 -29.37
N GLY A 370 -21.09 12.64 -28.05
CA GLY A 370 -21.68 11.50 -27.34
C GLY A 370 -20.90 10.20 -27.50
N SER A 371 -21.61 9.08 -27.54
CA SER A 371 -21.02 7.73 -27.59
C SER A 371 -20.19 7.46 -28.86
N THR A 372 -20.47 8.17 -29.96
CA THR A 372 -19.74 8.00 -31.23
C THR A 372 -18.27 8.41 -31.13
N ALA A 373 -17.93 9.30 -30.20
CA ALA A 373 -16.56 9.73 -29.94
C ALA A 373 -15.82 8.88 -28.90
N ILE A 374 -16.43 7.83 -28.32
CA ILE A 374 -15.75 6.97 -27.34
C ILE A 374 -14.45 6.37 -27.90
N PRO A 375 -14.38 5.80 -29.12
CA PRO A 375 -13.13 5.27 -29.66
C PRO A 375 -12.04 6.34 -29.78
N SER A 376 -12.41 7.54 -30.23
CA SER A 376 -11.51 8.69 -30.32
C SER A 376 -11.03 9.13 -28.95
N PHE A 377 -11.94 9.21 -27.97
CA PHE A 377 -11.62 9.55 -26.59
C PHE A 377 -10.68 8.54 -25.94
N MET A 378 -10.89 7.24 -26.17
CA MET A 378 -9.99 6.19 -25.68
C MET A 378 -8.58 6.33 -26.25
N THR A 379 -8.44 6.80 -27.50
CA THR A 379 -7.13 7.13 -28.09
C THR A 379 -6.50 8.35 -27.42
N CYS A 380 -7.29 9.40 -27.14
CA CYS A 380 -6.82 10.56 -26.37
C CYS A 380 -6.38 10.17 -24.94
N LEU A 381 -7.11 9.29 -24.27
CA LEU A 381 -6.82 8.79 -22.93
C LEU A 381 -5.47 8.06 -22.86
N GLN A 382 -5.06 7.37 -23.93
CA GLN A 382 -3.73 6.74 -23.99
C GLN A 382 -2.59 7.77 -24.02
N ARG A 383 -2.82 8.96 -24.56
CA ARG A 383 -1.84 10.06 -24.63
C ARG A 383 -1.78 10.87 -23.34
N ASP A 384 -2.94 11.26 -22.80
CA ASP A 384 -3.04 12.03 -21.55
C ASP A 384 -3.93 11.31 -20.52
N HIS A 385 -3.39 10.23 -19.96
CA HIS A 385 -4.10 9.41 -18.99
C HIS A 385 -4.51 10.19 -17.74
N GLN A 386 -3.64 11.09 -17.25
CA GLN A 386 -3.85 11.74 -15.95
C GLN A 386 -5.01 12.72 -15.99
N ARG A 387 -5.14 13.51 -17.05
CA ARG A 387 -6.21 14.53 -17.14
C ARG A 387 -7.56 13.92 -17.53
N LEU A 388 -7.55 12.89 -18.36
CA LEU A 388 -8.78 12.33 -18.95
C LEU A 388 -9.38 11.17 -18.14
N TRP A 389 -8.64 10.62 -17.17
CA TRP A 389 -9.11 9.45 -16.40
C TRP A 389 -10.48 9.66 -15.76
N ILE A 390 -10.78 10.86 -15.26
CA ILE A 390 -12.04 11.14 -14.55
C ILE A 390 -13.29 10.83 -15.40
N PHE A 391 -13.21 11.03 -16.71
CA PHE A 391 -14.32 10.78 -17.64
C PHE A 391 -14.59 9.27 -17.80
N THR A 392 -13.60 8.41 -17.58
CA THR A 392 -13.77 6.94 -17.69
C THR A 392 -14.80 6.39 -16.70
N LEU A 393 -15.08 7.11 -15.61
CA LEU A 393 -16.10 6.74 -14.63
C LEU A 393 -17.52 6.79 -15.19
N PHE A 394 -17.72 7.51 -16.31
CA PHE A 394 -19.01 7.70 -16.97
C PHE A 394 -19.08 7.02 -18.34
N ILE A 395 -18.12 6.15 -18.66
CA ILE A 395 -18.04 5.44 -19.94
C ILE A 395 -18.17 3.94 -19.66
N GLY A 396 -19.18 3.31 -20.24
CA GLY A 396 -19.30 1.87 -20.32
C GLY A 396 -18.60 1.38 -21.59
N ALA A 397 -17.38 0.87 -21.45
CA ALA A 397 -16.60 0.29 -22.54
C ALA A 397 -15.82 -0.92 -22.05
N SER A 398 -15.79 -2.00 -22.84
CA SER A 398 -15.15 -3.28 -22.45
C SER A 398 -13.64 -3.13 -22.24
N GLU A 399 -13.02 -2.17 -22.92
CA GLU A 399 -11.59 -1.83 -22.83
C GLU A 399 -11.21 -1.25 -21.45
N LEU A 400 -12.16 -0.64 -20.75
CA LEU A 400 -11.95 -0.08 -19.40
C LEU A 400 -12.01 -1.15 -18.31
N ALA A 401 -12.52 -2.34 -18.61
CA ALA A 401 -12.78 -3.38 -17.62
C ALA A 401 -11.50 -3.84 -16.90
N LEU A 402 -10.42 -4.13 -17.63
CA LEU A 402 -9.14 -4.51 -17.04
C LEU A 402 -8.49 -3.36 -16.22
N PRO A 403 -8.37 -2.13 -16.74
CA PRO A 403 -7.92 -0.99 -15.94
C PRO A 403 -8.71 -0.80 -14.63
N MET A 404 -10.03 -0.99 -14.65
CA MET A 404 -10.86 -0.90 -13.45
C MET A 404 -10.61 -2.07 -12.49
N ALA A 405 -10.47 -3.29 -13.00
CA ALA A 405 -10.09 -4.46 -12.19
C ALA A 405 -8.72 -4.29 -11.51
N GLN A 406 -7.73 -3.70 -12.20
CA GLN A 406 -6.43 -3.38 -11.61
C GLN A 406 -6.54 -2.32 -10.50
N ARG A 407 -7.47 -1.37 -10.62
CA ARG A 407 -7.70 -0.32 -9.62
C ARG A 407 -8.38 -0.83 -8.35
N LEU A 408 -9.05 -1.98 -8.39
CA LEU A 408 -9.47 -2.68 -7.16
C LEU A 408 -8.28 -2.97 -6.24
N GLN A 409 -7.05 -3.03 -6.76
CA GLN A 409 -5.85 -3.26 -5.95
C GLN A 409 -5.35 -2.03 -5.19
N LYS A 410 -5.97 -0.87 -5.37
CA LYS A 410 -5.48 0.42 -4.86
C LYS A 410 -6.52 1.05 -3.94
N LYS A 411 -6.21 1.22 -2.64
CA LYS A 411 -7.12 1.79 -1.63
C LYS A 411 -7.81 3.10 -2.08
N MET A 412 -7.05 4.03 -2.67
CA MET A 412 -7.58 5.34 -3.11
C MET A 412 -8.51 5.26 -4.34
N ALA A 413 -8.41 4.19 -5.13
CA ALA A 413 -9.16 4.02 -6.37
C ALA A 413 -10.24 2.93 -6.28
N TYR A 414 -10.30 2.22 -5.14
CA TYR A 414 -11.18 1.08 -4.94
C TYR A 414 -12.65 1.45 -5.11
N LYS A 415 -13.10 2.51 -4.45
CA LYS A 415 -14.50 2.96 -4.51
C LYS A 415 -14.93 3.30 -5.94
N ASP A 416 -14.10 4.03 -6.68
CA ASP A 416 -14.38 4.39 -8.07
C ASP A 416 -14.48 3.15 -8.96
N ALA A 417 -13.57 2.18 -8.78
CA ALA A 417 -13.59 0.94 -9.53
C ALA A 417 -14.82 0.08 -9.21
N VAL A 418 -15.21 -0.04 -7.93
CA VAL A 418 -16.42 -0.72 -7.51
C VAL A 418 -17.66 -0.07 -8.12
N ASN A 419 -17.76 1.26 -8.04
CA ASN A 419 -18.88 2.02 -8.62
C ASN A 419 -18.96 1.82 -10.13
N TRP A 420 -17.83 1.87 -10.83
CA TRP A 420 -17.80 1.65 -12.27
C TRP A 420 -18.25 0.23 -12.64
N LEU A 421 -17.77 -0.79 -11.93
CA LEU A 421 -18.17 -2.20 -12.14
C LEU A 421 -19.68 -2.39 -11.89
N ALA A 422 -20.21 -1.77 -10.82
CA ALA A 422 -21.63 -1.83 -10.49
C ALA A 422 -22.51 -1.17 -11.56
N ASN A 423 -22.06 -0.04 -12.12
CA ASN A 423 -22.81 0.70 -13.14
C ASN A 423 -22.67 0.09 -14.55
N ASN A 424 -21.57 -0.62 -14.84
CA ASN A 424 -21.25 -1.16 -16.17
C ASN A 424 -21.01 -2.68 -16.17
N PRO A 425 -21.93 -3.50 -15.62
CA PRO A 425 -21.69 -4.94 -15.44
C PRO A 425 -21.53 -5.70 -16.77
N ARG A 426 -22.26 -5.30 -17.83
CA ARG A 426 -22.15 -5.92 -19.17
C ARG A 426 -20.78 -5.68 -19.80
N HIS A 427 -20.30 -4.43 -19.78
CA HIS A 427 -18.99 -4.05 -20.32
C HIS A 427 -17.86 -4.66 -19.51
N ALA A 428 -18.00 -4.66 -18.18
CA ALA A 428 -17.07 -5.33 -17.29
C ALA A 428 -16.95 -6.83 -17.60
N ALA A 429 -18.08 -7.53 -17.70
CA ALA A 429 -18.11 -8.95 -18.04
C ALA A 429 -17.46 -9.23 -19.41
N ALA A 430 -17.84 -8.47 -20.45
CA ALA A 430 -17.30 -8.66 -21.80
C ALA A 430 -15.79 -8.50 -21.87
N GLY A 431 -15.22 -7.49 -21.18
CA GLY A 431 -13.77 -7.27 -21.15
C GLY A 431 -13.00 -8.23 -20.24
N LEU A 432 -13.60 -8.70 -19.14
CA LEU A 432 -12.91 -9.53 -18.13
C LEU A 432 -13.00 -11.03 -18.39
N LEU A 433 -14.06 -11.53 -19.03
CA LEU A 433 -14.27 -12.96 -19.27
C LEU A 433 -13.10 -13.61 -20.03
N PRO A 434 -12.59 -13.04 -21.15
CA PRO A 434 -11.41 -13.58 -21.83
C PRO A 434 -10.16 -13.66 -20.95
N LEU A 435 -9.98 -12.67 -20.06
CA LEU A 435 -8.81 -12.59 -19.19
C LEU A 435 -8.90 -13.56 -18.02
N ALA A 436 -10.08 -13.71 -17.42
CA ALA A 436 -10.31 -14.57 -16.26
C ALA A 436 -10.21 -16.06 -16.59
N LEU A 437 -10.67 -16.44 -17.79
CA LEU A 437 -10.64 -17.81 -18.32
C LEU A 437 -9.41 -18.09 -19.20
N GLY A 438 -8.62 -17.06 -19.49
CA GLY A 438 -7.38 -17.15 -20.27
C GLY A 438 -6.18 -17.73 -19.51
N LYS A 439 -5.01 -17.52 -20.09
CA LYS A 439 -3.74 -18.04 -19.57
C LYS A 439 -3.41 -17.49 -18.18
N PRO A 440 -2.79 -18.29 -17.29
CA PRO A 440 -2.38 -17.85 -15.96
C PRO A 440 -1.40 -16.66 -16.05
N CYS A 441 -1.83 -15.51 -15.55
CA CYS A 441 -1.05 -14.29 -15.44
C CYS A 441 -1.66 -13.38 -14.36
N GLN A 442 -0.96 -12.31 -13.96
CA GLN A 442 -1.47 -11.41 -12.93
C GLN A 442 -2.82 -10.77 -13.31
N ASN A 443 -3.01 -10.44 -14.60
CA ASN A 443 -4.28 -9.87 -15.10
C ASN A 443 -5.45 -10.86 -14.99
N ARG A 444 -5.19 -12.17 -15.04
CA ARG A 444 -6.22 -13.21 -14.83
C ARG A 444 -6.79 -13.11 -13.42
N GLU A 445 -5.93 -12.94 -12.41
CA GLU A 445 -6.38 -12.85 -11.02
C GLU A 445 -7.14 -11.55 -10.74
N TYR A 446 -6.71 -10.42 -11.33
CA TYR A 446 -7.48 -9.17 -11.26
C TYR A 446 -8.87 -9.32 -11.89
N ALA A 447 -8.94 -9.96 -13.07
CA ALA A 447 -10.21 -10.20 -13.75
C ALA A 447 -11.14 -11.11 -12.93
N ARG A 448 -10.62 -12.19 -12.34
CA ARG A 448 -11.38 -13.09 -11.47
C ARG A 448 -11.93 -12.39 -10.23
N GLN A 449 -11.11 -11.60 -9.55
CA GLN A 449 -11.54 -10.83 -8.38
C GLN A 449 -12.64 -9.83 -8.73
N ALA A 450 -12.53 -9.15 -9.87
CA ALA A 450 -13.57 -8.24 -10.34
C ALA A 450 -14.88 -8.97 -10.71
N LEU A 451 -14.81 -10.13 -11.36
CA LEU A 451 -15.99 -10.96 -11.64
C LEU A 451 -16.65 -11.48 -10.35
N LEU A 452 -15.86 -11.94 -9.37
CA LEU A 452 -16.37 -12.35 -8.07
C LEU A 452 -17.04 -11.20 -7.31
N LEU A 453 -16.48 -9.98 -7.41
CA LEU A 453 -17.11 -8.79 -6.86
C LEU A 453 -18.46 -8.51 -7.53
N LEU A 454 -18.56 -8.63 -8.86
CA LEU A 454 -19.82 -8.49 -9.59
C LEU A 454 -20.87 -9.53 -9.14
N VAL A 455 -20.45 -10.77 -8.87
CA VAL A 455 -21.33 -11.80 -8.28
C VAL A 455 -21.84 -11.37 -6.91
N LYS A 456 -20.97 -10.82 -6.04
CA LYS A 456 -21.38 -10.26 -4.74
C LYS A 456 -22.34 -9.07 -4.87
N LEU A 457 -22.30 -8.35 -5.99
CA LEU A 457 -23.23 -7.26 -6.33
C LEU A 457 -24.51 -7.75 -7.04
N ASN A 458 -24.80 -9.06 -6.97
CA ASN A 458 -25.95 -9.72 -7.60
C ASN A 458 -25.98 -9.62 -9.15
N GLN A 459 -24.81 -9.49 -9.79
CA GLN A 459 -24.69 -9.39 -11.26
C GLN A 459 -24.33 -10.73 -11.94
N ARG A 460 -24.53 -11.87 -11.24
CA ARG A 460 -24.18 -13.21 -11.76
C ARG A 460 -24.89 -13.51 -13.09
N GLU A 461 -26.19 -13.24 -13.17
CA GLU A 461 -27.00 -13.48 -14.36
C GLU A 461 -26.49 -12.70 -15.58
N THR A 462 -26.07 -11.43 -15.38
CA THR A 462 -25.51 -10.60 -16.44
C THR A 462 -24.17 -11.14 -16.97
N ILE A 463 -23.31 -11.68 -16.10
CA ILE A 463 -22.05 -12.30 -16.52
C ILE A 463 -22.35 -13.58 -17.34
N GLU A 464 -23.29 -14.39 -16.86
CA GLU A 464 -23.71 -15.62 -17.54
C GLU A 464 -24.38 -15.34 -18.89
N GLU A 465 -25.20 -14.28 -19.02
CA GLU A 465 -25.79 -13.81 -20.28
C GLU A 465 -24.70 -13.45 -21.31
N ILE A 466 -23.68 -12.67 -20.91
CA ILE A 466 -22.56 -12.34 -21.79
C ILE A 466 -21.77 -13.60 -22.16
N ALA A 467 -21.54 -14.50 -21.20
CA ALA A 467 -20.82 -15.75 -21.45
C ALA A 467 -21.56 -16.70 -22.41
N GLN A 468 -22.90 -16.69 -22.41
CA GLN A 468 -23.69 -17.45 -23.38
C GLN A 468 -23.41 -17.02 -24.83
N GLY A 469 -22.98 -15.77 -25.07
CA GLY A 469 -22.59 -15.28 -26.39
C GLY A 469 -21.44 -16.04 -27.04
N TYR A 470 -20.62 -16.75 -26.26
CA TYR A 470 -19.55 -17.63 -26.79
C TYR A 470 -20.08 -18.97 -27.34
N ASN A 471 -21.34 -19.34 -27.06
CA ASN A 471 -21.97 -20.60 -27.47
C ASN A 471 -21.18 -21.86 -27.04
N GLN A 472 -20.53 -21.83 -25.87
CA GLN A 472 -19.77 -22.96 -25.31
C GLN A 472 -20.23 -23.27 -23.88
N PRO A 473 -20.80 -24.46 -23.60
CA PRO A 473 -21.28 -24.82 -22.27
C PRO A 473 -20.15 -24.96 -21.24
N ASP A 474 -18.95 -25.32 -21.69
CA ASP A 474 -17.76 -25.47 -20.83
C ASP A 474 -17.36 -24.15 -20.16
N ILE A 475 -17.66 -23.00 -20.79
CA ILE A 475 -17.42 -21.67 -20.21
C ILE A 475 -18.32 -21.43 -19.01
N LEU A 476 -19.62 -21.76 -19.11
CA LEU A 476 -20.56 -21.62 -18.00
C LEU A 476 -20.20 -22.56 -16.86
N ALA A 477 -19.75 -23.79 -17.16
CA ALA A 477 -19.25 -24.72 -16.16
C ALA A 477 -17.97 -24.20 -15.46
N ALA A 478 -17.06 -23.58 -16.22
CA ALA A 478 -15.86 -22.93 -15.69
C ALA A 478 -16.19 -21.72 -14.80
N LEU A 479 -17.19 -20.91 -15.16
CA LEU A 479 -17.67 -19.79 -14.36
C LEU A 479 -18.39 -20.25 -13.09
N ALA A 480 -19.24 -21.27 -13.17
CA ALA A 480 -19.84 -21.89 -11.99
C ALA A 480 -18.76 -22.40 -11.03
N THR A 481 -17.73 -23.08 -11.55
CA THR A 481 -16.57 -23.50 -10.74
C THR A 481 -15.86 -22.31 -10.09
N LEU A 482 -15.72 -21.19 -10.80
CA LEU A 482 -15.10 -19.97 -10.26
C LEU A 482 -15.96 -19.32 -9.16
N PHE A 483 -17.27 -19.20 -9.37
CA PHE A 483 -18.19 -18.48 -8.49
C PHE A 483 -18.60 -19.29 -7.27
N ASP A 484 -18.71 -20.60 -7.43
CA ASP A 484 -19.08 -21.54 -6.38
C ASP A 484 -17.83 -22.10 -5.67
N SER A 485 -16.65 -21.53 -5.95
CA SER A 485 -15.42 -21.79 -5.19
C SER A 485 -15.59 -21.35 -3.74
N ASP A 486 -15.16 -22.19 -2.80
CA ASP A 486 -15.22 -21.89 -1.37
C ASP A 486 -14.45 -20.59 -1.07
N PRO A 487 -15.09 -19.55 -0.48
CA PRO A 487 -14.44 -18.30 -0.11
C PRO A 487 -13.21 -18.47 0.80
N LEU A 488 -13.09 -19.60 1.51
CA LEU A 488 -11.92 -19.93 2.33
C LEU A 488 -10.69 -20.31 1.48
N GLU A 489 -10.85 -20.63 0.20
CA GLU A 489 -9.74 -20.93 -0.71
C GLU A 489 -9.08 -19.65 -1.29
N ASP A 490 -9.66 -18.47 -1.03
CA ASP A 490 -9.16 -17.15 -1.46
C ASP A 490 -8.11 -16.60 -0.49
N HIS A 491 -6.97 -17.28 -0.40
CA HIS A 491 -5.82 -16.87 0.40
C HIS A 491 -4.61 -16.52 -0.49
N PRO A 492 -3.63 -15.73 0.03
CA PRO A 492 -2.44 -15.38 -0.74
C PRO A 492 -1.68 -16.60 -1.26
N ALA A 493 -1.21 -16.54 -2.51
CA ALA A 493 -0.44 -17.62 -3.13
C ALA A 493 0.90 -17.89 -2.42
N LYS A 494 1.47 -16.86 -1.76
CA LYS A 494 2.67 -16.99 -0.92
C LYS A 494 2.36 -16.43 0.46
N ILE A 495 2.37 -17.32 1.45
CA ILE A 495 2.17 -16.97 2.85
C ILE A 495 3.53 -16.68 3.48
N ALA A 496 3.68 -15.49 4.06
CA ALA A 496 4.88 -15.12 4.79
C ALA A 496 4.90 -15.81 6.17
N PRO A 497 6.08 -16.18 6.70
CA PRO A 497 6.17 -16.68 8.07
C PRO A 497 5.77 -15.57 9.05
N LEU A 498 5.20 -15.97 10.19
CA LEU A 498 4.81 -15.03 11.23
C LEU A 498 6.01 -14.24 11.74
N PRO A 499 5.83 -12.94 12.06
CA PRO A 499 6.92 -12.10 12.54
C PRO A 499 7.39 -12.56 13.92
N GLY A 500 8.66 -12.31 14.24
CA GLY A 500 9.28 -12.81 15.47
C GLY A 500 8.61 -12.33 16.77
N PHE A 501 7.88 -11.20 16.74
CA PHE A 501 7.12 -10.71 17.89
C PHE A 501 5.85 -11.53 18.18
N TYR A 502 5.41 -12.37 17.24
CA TYR A 502 4.21 -13.22 17.39
C TYR A 502 4.53 -14.43 18.28
N GLN A 503 4.56 -14.20 19.59
CA GLN A 503 4.89 -15.19 20.62
C GLN A 503 3.74 -15.31 21.62
N PHE A 504 2.79 -16.18 21.31
CA PHE A 504 1.50 -16.27 21.99
C PHE A 504 1.47 -17.13 23.26
N THR A 505 2.61 -17.67 23.70
CA THR A 505 2.68 -18.59 24.86
C THR A 505 2.12 -17.98 26.15
N LEU A 506 2.24 -16.66 26.31
CA LEU A 506 1.78 -15.91 27.48
C LEU A 506 0.54 -15.04 27.19
N TRP A 507 -0.01 -15.13 25.98
CA TRP A 507 -1.15 -14.31 25.62
C TRP A 507 -2.44 -14.98 26.07
N ARG A 508 -3.44 -14.15 26.33
CA ARG A 508 -4.80 -14.63 26.57
C ARG A 508 -5.32 -15.26 25.28
N ARG A 509 -5.67 -16.54 25.37
CA ARG A 509 -6.09 -17.33 24.21
C ARG A 509 -7.58 -17.11 23.95
N PRO A 510 -8.00 -16.98 22.68
CA PRO A 510 -9.41 -17.02 22.34
C PRO A 510 -10.05 -18.32 22.83
N ARG A 511 -11.29 -18.19 23.33
CA ARG A 511 -12.07 -19.28 23.93
C ARG A 511 -13.31 -19.56 23.10
N LEU A 512 -13.59 -20.84 22.87
CA LEU A 512 -14.76 -21.26 22.09
C LEU A 512 -16.06 -20.86 22.78
N LYS A 513 -17.06 -20.40 22.02
CA LYS A 513 -18.40 -20.11 22.59
C LYS A 513 -19.11 -21.37 23.10
N SER A 514 -18.81 -22.54 22.52
CA SER A 514 -19.49 -23.80 22.82
C SER A 514 -19.15 -24.39 24.19
N ASN A 515 -17.88 -24.35 24.58
CA ASN A 515 -17.37 -25.01 25.79
C ASN A 515 -16.37 -24.17 26.59
N ASN A 516 -16.10 -22.93 26.16
CA ASN A 516 -15.18 -21.99 26.80
C ASN A 516 -13.71 -22.49 26.90
N LEU A 517 -13.36 -23.55 26.18
CA LEU A 517 -11.99 -24.07 26.15
C LEU A 517 -11.08 -23.16 25.31
N PRO A 518 -9.81 -22.96 25.73
CA PRO A 518 -8.84 -22.15 25.00
C PRO A 518 -8.31 -22.88 23.75
N LEU A 519 -7.89 -22.10 22.75
CA LEU A 519 -7.25 -22.61 21.53
C LEU A 519 -5.90 -23.32 21.82
N PRO A 520 -5.64 -24.49 21.21
CA PRO A 520 -4.33 -25.12 21.24
C PRO A 520 -3.29 -24.35 20.39
N ASP A 521 -2.01 -24.66 20.57
CA ASP A 521 -0.90 -23.94 19.94
C ASP A 521 -0.93 -23.92 18.40
N ASP A 522 -1.29 -25.04 17.77
CA ASP A 522 -1.37 -25.10 16.31
C ASP A 522 -2.47 -24.19 15.76
N ALA A 523 -3.62 -24.15 16.46
CA ALA A 523 -4.72 -23.29 16.09
C ALA A 523 -4.39 -21.80 16.31
N MET A 524 -3.57 -21.46 17.32
CA MET A 524 -3.02 -20.11 17.50
C MET A 524 -2.10 -19.70 16.33
N ARG A 525 -1.27 -20.62 15.81
CA ARG A 525 -0.44 -20.35 14.62
C ARG A 525 -1.30 -20.10 13.37
N HIS A 526 -2.36 -20.90 13.18
CA HIS A 526 -3.31 -20.69 12.09
C HIS A 526 -4.06 -19.36 12.22
N LEU A 527 -4.47 -18.98 13.43
CA LEU A 527 -5.09 -17.68 13.72
C LEU A 527 -4.18 -16.52 13.32
N GLY A 528 -2.91 -16.54 13.76
CA GLY A 528 -1.92 -15.53 13.38
C GLY A 528 -1.73 -15.44 11.87
N THR A 529 -1.67 -16.60 11.20
CA THR A 529 -1.49 -16.68 9.75
C THR A 529 -2.65 -16.00 9.02
N MET A 530 -3.90 -16.31 9.38
CA MET A 530 -5.08 -15.65 8.81
C MET A 530 -5.07 -14.14 9.03
N LEU A 531 -4.71 -13.70 10.24
CA LEU A 531 -4.66 -12.29 10.56
C LEU A 531 -3.56 -11.57 9.76
N SER A 532 -2.50 -12.26 9.35
CA SER A 532 -1.43 -11.66 8.54
C SER A 532 -1.81 -11.39 7.08
N PHE A 533 -2.93 -11.93 6.58
CA PHE A 533 -3.37 -11.71 5.20
C PHE A 533 -3.70 -10.22 4.97
N SER A 534 -3.40 -9.71 3.77
CA SER A 534 -3.72 -8.31 3.42
C SER A 534 -5.22 -8.07 3.45
N ARG A 535 -5.61 -6.90 3.95
CA ARG A 535 -7.01 -6.47 4.12
C ARG A 535 -7.25 -5.12 3.45
N ASP A 536 -6.36 -4.68 2.57
CA ASP A 536 -6.44 -3.34 1.98
C ASP A 536 -7.67 -3.17 1.07
N ILE A 537 -8.31 -4.28 0.68
CA ILE A 537 -9.34 -4.35 -0.35
C ILE A 537 -10.54 -5.17 0.16
N THR A 538 -10.32 -6.46 0.47
CA THR A 538 -11.36 -7.38 0.95
C THR A 538 -10.81 -8.19 2.13
N ALA A 539 -11.60 -8.37 3.18
CA ALA A 539 -11.24 -9.23 4.30
C ALA A 539 -11.37 -10.73 3.91
N TYR A 540 -10.46 -11.55 4.41
CA TYR A 540 -10.51 -13.00 4.22
C TYR A 540 -11.75 -13.60 4.90
N ALA A 541 -12.49 -14.47 4.22
CA ALA A 541 -13.78 -14.99 4.69
C ALA A 541 -13.69 -15.74 6.03
N GLY A 542 -12.54 -16.37 6.31
CA GLY A 542 -12.31 -17.05 7.59
C GLY A 542 -12.37 -16.12 8.80
N LEU A 543 -12.24 -14.80 8.63
CA LEU A 543 -12.30 -13.85 9.75
C LEU A 543 -13.70 -13.74 10.36
N GLU A 544 -14.77 -13.92 9.58
CA GLU A 544 -16.14 -13.97 10.11
C GLU A 544 -16.38 -15.25 10.93
N ILE A 545 -15.83 -16.38 10.47
CA ILE A 545 -15.89 -17.65 11.22
C ILE A 545 -15.23 -17.51 12.60
N ILE A 546 -14.15 -16.72 12.71
CA ILE A 546 -13.51 -16.43 14.01
C ILE A 546 -14.51 -15.72 14.95
N LYS A 547 -15.17 -14.67 14.47
CA LYS A 547 -16.15 -13.91 15.28
C LYS A 547 -17.31 -14.79 15.74
N ASP A 548 -17.74 -15.73 14.90
CA ASP A 548 -18.83 -16.65 15.24
C ASP A 548 -18.42 -17.75 16.20
N THR A 549 -17.17 -18.21 16.14
CA THR A 549 -16.68 -19.37 16.91
C THR A 549 -16.24 -19.01 18.33
N PHE A 550 -15.60 -17.85 18.55
CA PHE A 550 -14.99 -17.51 19.84
C PHE A 550 -15.74 -16.40 20.59
N THR A 551 -15.63 -16.38 21.92
CA THR A 551 -16.25 -15.33 22.73
C THR A 551 -15.61 -13.97 22.42
N ARG A 552 -16.43 -12.92 22.31
CA ARG A 552 -15.98 -11.56 21.94
C ARG A 552 -14.89 -11.04 22.88
N ASP A 553 -15.07 -11.23 24.19
CA ASP A 553 -14.12 -10.76 25.21
C ASP A 553 -12.74 -11.45 25.08
N SER A 554 -12.72 -12.76 24.82
CA SER A 554 -11.45 -13.49 24.66
C SER A 554 -10.72 -13.12 23.37
N LEU A 555 -11.45 -12.79 22.30
CA LEU A 555 -10.88 -12.25 21.06
C LEU A 555 -10.29 -10.85 21.28
N ALA A 556 -11.00 -9.98 22.01
CA ALA A 556 -10.54 -8.64 22.32
C ALA A 556 -9.27 -8.64 23.17
N ASP A 557 -9.23 -9.50 24.19
CA ASP A 557 -8.06 -9.71 25.03
C ASP A 557 -6.84 -10.21 24.24
N PHE A 558 -7.04 -11.22 23.39
CA PHE A 558 -6.01 -11.71 22.49
C PHE A 558 -5.53 -10.61 21.52
N GLY A 559 -6.46 -9.86 20.92
CA GLY A 559 -6.16 -8.76 20.01
C GLY A 559 -5.32 -7.67 20.69
N TRP A 560 -5.62 -7.35 21.96
CA TRP A 560 -4.86 -6.40 22.75
C TRP A 560 -3.44 -6.90 23.05
N ASP A 561 -3.27 -8.17 23.37
CA ASP A 561 -1.95 -8.78 23.60
C ASP A 561 -1.10 -8.76 22.32
N LEU A 562 -1.71 -9.08 21.16
CA LEU A 562 -1.08 -8.97 19.84
C LEU A 562 -0.65 -7.53 19.52
N TYR A 563 -1.52 -6.55 19.75
CA TYR A 563 -1.21 -5.14 19.55
C TYR A 563 -0.06 -4.66 20.46
N THR A 564 -0.07 -5.10 21.72
CA THR A 564 0.97 -4.77 22.69
C THR A 564 2.31 -5.34 22.24
N ALA A 565 2.35 -6.62 21.83
CA ALA A 565 3.56 -7.24 21.30
C ALA A 565 4.10 -6.55 20.03
N TRP A 566 3.21 -6.13 19.12
CA TRP A 566 3.60 -5.34 17.94
C TRP A 566 4.19 -3.97 18.33
N THR A 567 3.62 -3.32 19.33
CA THR A 567 4.09 -2.02 19.83
C THR A 567 5.45 -2.15 20.52
N GLU A 568 5.63 -3.16 21.38
CA GLU A 568 6.90 -3.50 22.03
C GLU A 568 8.00 -3.82 21.01
N ALA A 569 7.65 -4.44 19.88
CA ALA A 569 8.57 -4.71 18.77
C ALA A 569 8.94 -3.46 17.94
N GLY A 570 8.55 -2.26 18.39
CA GLY A 570 8.83 -0.99 17.71
C GLY A 570 7.80 -0.61 16.65
N ALA A 571 6.66 -1.32 16.59
CA ALA A 571 5.57 -1.10 15.65
C ALA A 571 6.01 -1.09 14.17
N PRO A 572 6.58 -2.21 13.69
CA PRO A 572 7.06 -2.32 12.32
C PRO A 572 5.95 -2.10 11.29
N ALA A 573 6.17 -1.20 10.33
CA ALA A 573 5.16 -0.77 9.36
C ALA A 573 4.71 -1.90 8.41
N LYS A 574 5.56 -2.88 8.11
CA LYS A 574 5.21 -4.04 7.28
C LYS A 574 4.22 -4.98 7.96
N GLU A 575 4.18 -4.97 9.29
CA GLU A 575 3.34 -5.85 10.11
C GLU A 575 2.17 -5.06 10.72
N ASN A 576 1.72 -4.00 10.04
CA ASN A 576 0.62 -3.15 10.51
C ASN A 576 -0.71 -3.92 10.63
N TRP A 577 -0.80 -5.12 10.05
CA TRP A 577 -1.92 -6.04 10.24
C TRP A 577 -2.17 -6.38 11.71
N ALA A 578 -1.14 -6.40 12.56
CA ALA A 578 -1.29 -6.66 14.00
C ALA A 578 -2.10 -5.54 14.68
N PHE A 579 -1.85 -4.29 14.30
CA PHE A 579 -2.63 -3.14 14.77
C PHE A 579 -4.04 -3.14 14.18
N THR A 580 -4.19 -3.33 12.87
CA THR A 580 -5.52 -3.31 12.24
C THR A 580 -6.39 -4.51 12.62
N SER A 581 -5.82 -5.56 13.21
CA SER A 581 -6.57 -6.71 13.77
C SER A 581 -7.45 -6.31 14.96
N LEU A 582 -7.13 -5.22 15.67
CA LEU A 582 -8.02 -4.67 16.70
C LEU A 582 -9.39 -4.29 16.14
N GLY A 583 -9.48 -3.90 14.85
CA GLY A 583 -10.75 -3.57 14.21
C GLY A 583 -11.68 -4.77 14.02
N ILE A 584 -11.14 -5.98 14.09
CA ILE A 584 -11.84 -7.24 13.84
C ILE A 584 -12.12 -7.98 15.15
N LEU A 585 -11.12 -7.97 16.03
CA LEU A 585 -11.12 -8.74 17.27
C LEU A 585 -11.60 -7.91 18.47
N GLY A 586 -11.46 -6.59 18.38
CA GLY A 586 -11.72 -5.67 19.47
C GLY A 586 -13.20 -5.47 19.78
N ASP A 587 -13.41 -4.99 20.99
CA ASP A 587 -14.72 -4.67 21.58
C ASP A 587 -14.75 -3.21 22.06
N ASP A 588 -15.81 -2.85 22.77
CA ASP A 588 -15.99 -1.50 23.30
C ASP A 588 -14.89 -1.11 24.30
N ASP A 589 -14.33 -2.08 25.04
CA ASP A 589 -13.21 -1.82 25.95
C ASP A 589 -11.90 -1.54 25.19
N THR A 590 -11.66 -2.29 24.12
CA THR A 590 -10.58 -2.05 23.17
C THR A 590 -10.68 -0.63 22.60
N ALA A 591 -11.88 -0.19 22.21
CA ALA A 591 -12.12 1.17 21.72
C ALA A 591 -11.81 2.24 22.79
N ARG A 592 -12.22 2.01 24.05
CA ARG A 592 -11.92 2.91 25.18
C ARG A 592 -10.43 3.03 25.43
N LYS A 593 -9.69 1.93 25.39
CA LYS A 593 -8.22 1.91 25.56
C LYS A 593 -7.49 2.57 24.39
N LEU A 594 -8.00 2.42 23.16
CA LEU A 594 -7.36 2.93 21.94
C LEU A 594 -7.58 4.44 21.73
N THR A 595 -8.75 4.96 22.11
CA THR A 595 -9.12 6.39 21.94
C THR A 595 -8.09 7.40 22.49
N PRO A 596 -7.58 7.28 23.74
CA PRO A 596 -6.58 8.22 24.24
C PRO A 596 -5.25 8.14 23.47
N LEU A 597 -4.85 6.94 23.02
CA LEU A 597 -3.63 6.74 22.23
C LEU A 597 -3.73 7.44 20.87
N ILE A 598 -4.87 7.33 20.18
CA ILE A 598 -5.12 8.02 18.90
C ILE A 598 -5.01 9.54 19.04
N ARG A 599 -5.46 10.10 20.17
CA ARG A 599 -5.36 11.54 20.43
C ARG A 599 -3.93 12.00 20.71
N ALA A 600 -3.09 11.15 21.32
CA ALA A 600 -1.69 11.45 21.62
C ALA A 600 -0.78 11.35 20.39
N TRP A 601 -1.01 10.38 19.51
CA TRP A 601 -0.15 10.06 18.36
C TRP A 601 0.20 11.21 17.41
N PRO A 602 -0.69 12.15 17.07
CA PRO A 602 -0.32 13.35 16.29
C PRO A 602 0.80 14.16 16.96
N GLY A 603 0.78 14.29 18.29
CA GLY A 603 1.83 14.96 19.07
C GLY A 603 3.16 14.20 19.11
N GLU A 604 3.12 12.88 18.88
CA GLU A 604 4.29 11.99 18.83
C GLU A 604 4.82 11.76 17.39
N SER A 605 4.40 12.62 16.44
CA SER A 605 4.72 12.46 15.00
C SER A 605 4.25 11.11 14.41
N GLN A 606 3.19 10.51 14.96
CA GLN A 606 2.60 9.25 14.50
C GLN A 606 1.27 9.47 13.73
N HIS A 607 1.16 10.53 12.91
CA HIS A 607 -0.08 10.87 12.19
C HIS A 607 -0.68 9.72 11.38
N LYS A 608 0.15 8.93 10.68
CA LYS A 608 -0.33 7.76 9.93
C LYS A 608 -0.99 6.73 10.84
N ARG A 609 -0.44 6.49 12.03
CA ARG A 609 -1.00 5.56 13.02
C ARG A 609 -2.33 6.08 13.57
N ALA A 610 -2.46 7.39 13.77
CA ALA A 610 -3.72 8.01 14.17
C ALA A 610 -4.81 7.83 13.10
N VAL A 611 -4.50 8.03 11.82
CA VAL A 611 -5.45 7.77 10.72
C VAL A 611 -5.89 6.31 10.71
N TYR A 612 -4.95 5.35 10.77
CA TYR A 612 -5.31 3.94 10.86
C TYR A 612 -6.09 3.60 12.14
N GLY A 613 -5.83 4.28 13.25
CA GLY A 613 -6.57 4.09 14.50
C GLY A 613 -8.02 4.54 14.39
N LEU A 614 -8.30 5.61 13.65
CA LEU A 614 -9.68 6.02 13.36
C LEU A 614 -10.39 4.98 12.48
N ASP A 615 -9.72 4.45 11.46
CA ASP A 615 -10.25 3.34 10.64
C ASP A 615 -10.58 2.12 11.53
N VAL A 616 -9.69 1.77 12.47
CA VAL A 616 -9.88 0.67 13.43
C VAL A 616 -11.08 0.90 14.35
N LEU A 617 -11.22 2.11 14.92
CA LEU A 617 -12.37 2.44 15.77
C LEU A 617 -13.69 2.36 15.00
N ALA A 618 -13.69 2.81 13.75
CA ALA A 618 -14.87 2.72 12.89
C ALA A 618 -15.28 1.25 12.67
N SER A 619 -14.32 0.34 12.45
CA SER A 619 -14.59 -1.09 12.30
C SER A 619 -15.15 -1.75 13.57
N ILE A 620 -14.65 -1.38 14.76
CA ILE A 620 -15.21 -1.88 16.03
C ILE A 620 -16.67 -1.43 16.20
N GLY A 621 -16.97 -0.17 15.84
CA GLY A 621 -18.31 0.41 15.96
C GLY A 621 -19.33 -0.11 14.96
N SER A 622 -18.92 -0.50 13.74
CA SER A 622 -19.85 -1.04 12.73
C SER A 622 -20.48 -2.38 13.12
N ASP A 623 -19.81 -3.17 13.97
CA ASP A 623 -20.35 -4.44 14.49
C ASP A 623 -21.49 -4.24 15.50
N ILE A 624 -21.64 -3.04 16.09
CA ILE A 624 -22.75 -2.71 17.02
C ILE A 624 -24.04 -2.42 16.22
N GLY A 625 -23.92 -1.90 14.99
CA GLY A 625 -25.06 -1.60 14.13
C GLY A 625 -25.73 -2.83 13.50
N ALA A 626 -25.01 -3.96 13.39
CA ALA A 626 -25.54 -5.18 12.80
C ALA A 626 -26.38 -6.05 13.77
N ASN A 627 -26.38 -5.75 15.07
CA ASN A 627 -27.14 -6.48 16.09
C ASN A 627 -28.42 -5.74 16.56
N VAL A 628 -28.85 -4.70 15.83
CA VAL A 628 -30.16 -4.07 16.01
C VAL A 628 -30.82 -3.90 14.64
N ALA A 629 -31.30 -5.00 14.06
CA ALA A 629 -32.30 -5.02 13.00
C ALA A 629 -33.11 -6.31 13.09
#